data_AF-A0A1I8MJE0-F1
#
_entry.id   AF-A0A1I8MJE0-F1
#
_cell.length_a   1.000
_cell.length_b   1.000
_cell.length_c   1.000
_cell.angle_alpha   90.00
_cell.angle_beta   90.00
_cell.angle_gamma   90.00
#
_symmetry.space_group_name_H-M   'P 1'
#
loop_
_entity.id
_entity.type
_entity.pdbx_description
1 polymer ?
#
loop_
_entity_poly.entity_id
_entity_poly.type
_entity_poly.pdbx_seq_one_letter_code
_entity_poly.pdbx_strand_id
1 'polypeptide(L)'
;MAPQMEFVSKTQHYLKVKKPQLERERRARINKCLDSLKELVAEFQGNDSILHMDKAEMLETAVNFIKSQVRKPKIPVVPQVPMDSFRHGYMNAVNEVSRVMAATPGMNVQLGKAVMIHLGCEYNRLSEATKPVENTEVCSAPMSPASSGYHSDEDISPAASPAPSTPVWRPW
;
A
#
# COMPACT_ATOMS: atom_id res chain seq x y z
N MET A 1 -23.80 50.54 47.41
CA MET A 1 -23.29 49.15 47.29
C MET A 1 -22.19 49.15 46.25
N ALA A 2 -20.93 49.04 46.68
CA ALA A 2 -19.81 48.89 45.74
C ALA A 2 -19.82 47.47 45.16
N PRO A 3 -19.55 47.27 43.86
CA PRO A 3 -19.52 45.94 43.27
C PRO A 3 -18.29 45.20 43.82
N GLN A 4 -18.53 44.06 44.47
CA GLN A 4 -17.48 43.13 44.89
C GLN A 4 -16.76 42.62 43.64
N MET A 5 -15.54 43.08 43.43
CA MET A 5 -14.68 42.59 42.34
C MET A 5 -14.09 41.26 42.80
N GLU A 6 -14.79 40.15 42.54
CA GLU A 6 -14.27 38.81 42.82
C GLU A 6 -13.01 38.56 41.97
N PHE A 7 -11.85 38.53 42.63
CA PHE A 7 -10.59 38.11 42.01
C PHE A 7 -10.61 36.59 41.82
N VAL A 8 -11.02 36.15 40.64
CA VAL A 8 -10.95 34.73 40.25
C VAL A 8 -9.49 34.32 40.13
N SER A 9 -9.07 33.32 40.91
CA SER A 9 -7.70 32.80 40.87
C SER A 9 -7.34 32.30 39.47
N LYS A 10 -6.06 32.41 39.08
CA LYS A 10 -5.54 31.92 37.78
C LYS A 10 -6.00 30.48 37.50
N THR A 11 -6.01 29.62 38.52
CA THR A 11 -6.49 28.22 38.41
C THR A 11 -7.98 28.15 38.13
N GLN A 12 -8.80 28.96 38.81
CA GLN A 12 -10.24 29.00 38.58
C GLN A 12 -10.58 29.56 37.19
N HIS A 13 -9.86 30.58 36.72
CA HIS A 13 -10.01 31.12 35.38
C HIS A 13 -9.64 30.07 34.31
N TYR A 14 -8.57 29.31 34.53
CA TYR A 14 -8.21 28.20 33.66
C TYR A 14 -9.31 27.14 33.58
N LEU A 15 -9.81 26.67 34.73
CA LEU A 15 -10.81 25.58 34.78
C LEU A 15 -12.18 26.00 34.25
N LYS A 16 -12.62 27.24 34.51
CA LYS A 16 -13.95 27.71 34.15
C LYS A 16 -14.03 28.34 32.76
N VAL A 17 -12.93 28.88 32.24
CA VAL A 17 -12.92 29.64 30.98
C VAL A 17 -12.01 28.99 29.95
N LYS A 18 -10.70 28.93 30.23
CA LYS A 18 -9.71 28.50 29.23
C LYS A 18 -9.86 27.04 28.83
N LYS A 19 -10.01 26.12 29.79
CA LYS A 19 -10.18 24.68 29.52
C LYS A 19 -11.47 24.39 28.73
N PRO A 20 -12.66 24.93 29.09
CA PRO A 20 -13.86 24.79 28.26
C PRO A 20 -13.72 25.37 26.85
N GLN A 21 -13.01 26.50 26.70
CA GLN A 21 -12.77 27.09 25.38
C GLN A 21 -11.91 26.18 24.50
N LEU A 22 -10.78 25.69 25.03
CA LEU A 22 -9.89 24.78 24.29
C LEU A 22 -10.60 23.49 23.87
N GLU A 23 -11.46 22.96 24.73
CA GLU A 23 -12.22 21.77 24.38
C GLU A 23 -13.29 22.05 23.31
N ARG A 24 -13.91 23.24 23.30
CA ARG A 24 -14.82 23.65 22.23
C ARG A 24 -14.08 23.73 20.89
N GLU A 25 -12.89 24.32 20.87
CA GLU A 25 -12.03 24.40 19.69
C GLU A 25 -11.61 23.00 19.20
N ARG A 26 -11.21 22.11 20.13
CA ARG A 26 -10.90 20.71 19.81
C ARG A 26 -12.11 19.98 19.19
N ARG A 27 -13.31 20.13 19.77
CA ARG A 27 -14.54 19.51 19.27
C ARG A 27 -14.93 20.02 17.89
N ALA A 28 -14.79 21.33 17.64
CA ALA A 28 -15.02 21.91 16.33
C ALA A 28 -14.08 21.30 15.27
N ARG A 29 -12.79 21.15 15.60
CA ARG A 29 -11.82 20.49 14.71
C ARG A 29 -12.19 19.03 14.42
N ILE A 30 -12.57 18.27 15.45
CA ILE A 30 -12.99 16.86 15.29
C ILE A 30 -14.20 16.77 14.35
N ASN A 31 -15.24 17.59 14.57
CA ASN A 31 -16.42 17.56 13.71
C ASN A 31 -16.07 17.92 12.26
N LYS A 32 -15.24 18.95 12.03
CA LYS A 32 -14.77 19.29 10.67
C LYS A 32 -14.09 18.11 9.98
N CYS A 33 -13.22 17.37 10.68
CA CYS A 33 -12.59 16.18 10.14
C CYS A 33 -13.61 15.07 9.82
N LEU A 34 -14.62 14.88 10.66
CA LEU A 34 -15.67 13.87 10.43
C LEU A 34 -16.56 14.23 9.23
N ASP A 35 -16.86 15.51 9.04
CA ASP A 35 -17.65 15.99 7.91
C ASP A 35 -16.88 15.80 6.59
N SER A 36 -15.60 16.19 6.54
CA SER A 36 -14.75 15.92 5.38
C SER A 36 -14.55 14.43 5.10
N LEU A 37 -14.48 13.59 6.14
CA LEU A 37 -14.37 12.14 5.98
C LEU A 37 -15.66 11.56 5.36
N LYS A 38 -16.83 12.04 5.79
CA LYS A 38 -18.13 11.64 5.22
C LYS A 38 -18.21 11.92 3.72
N GLU A 39 -17.90 13.16 3.34
CA GLU A 39 -17.92 13.60 1.93
C GLU A 39 -17.00 12.72 1.08
N LEU A 40 -15.76 12.52 1.54
CA LEU A 40 -14.76 11.75 0.80
C LEU A 40 -15.18 10.28 0.63
N VAL A 41 -15.68 9.66 1.70
CA VAL A 41 -16.11 8.25 1.66
C VAL A 41 -17.37 8.07 0.83
N ALA A 42 -18.29 9.03 0.84
CA ALA A 42 -19.48 9.04 -0.03
C ALA A 42 -19.08 9.16 -1.51
N GLU A 43 -18.19 10.09 -1.84
CA GLU A 43 -17.68 10.32 -3.20
C GLU A 43 -16.99 9.07 -3.76
N PHE A 44 -16.05 8.48 -3.00
CA PHE A 44 -15.32 7.30 -3.48
C PHE A 44 -16.17 6.03 -3.60
N GLN A 45 -17.26 5.91 -2.83
CA GLN A 45 -18.16 4.77 -2.92
C GLN A 45 -19.38 5.04 -3.83
N GLY A 46 -19.59 6.28 -4.28
CA GLY A 46 -20.79 6.69 -5.01
C GLY A 46 -22.06 6.48 -4.20
N ASN A 47 -22.01 6.68 -2.88
CA ASN A 47 -23.12 6.41 -1.96
C ASN A 47 -23.39 7.57 -1.01
N ASP A 48 -24.38 8.39 -1.34
CA ASP A 48 -24.77 9.59 -0.57
C ASP A 48 -25.45 9.26 0.77
N SER A 49 -25.92 8.03 0.99
CA SER A 49 -26.49 7.65 2.30
C SER A 49 -25.49 7.81 3.45
N ILE A 50 -24.19 7.76 3.16
CA ILE A 50 -23.08 7.92 4.11
C ILE A 50 -23.09 9.29 4.78
N LEU A 51 -23.58 10.33 4.09
CA LEU A 51 -23.68 11.68 4.64
C LEU A 51 -24.65 11.74 5.84
N HIS A 52 -25.69 10.90 5.82
CA HIS A 52 -26.75 10.85 6.82
C HIS A 52 -26.51 9.80 7.93
N MET A 53 -25.45 8.99 7.84
CA MET A 53 -25.09 8.01 8.86
C MET A 53 -24.73 8.67 10.20
N ASP A 54 -24.90 7.93 11.29
CA ASP A 54 -24.41 8.37 12.59
C ASP A 54 -22.87 8.37 12.66
N LYS A 55 -22.30 8.84 13.78
CA LYS A 55 -20.84 8.94 13.93
C LYS A 55 -20.14 7.59 14.02
N ALA A 56 -20.76 6.59 14.66
CA ALA A 56 -20.13 5.28 14.85
C ALA A 56 -20.20 4.47 13.56
N GLU A 57 -21.38 4.41 12.95
CA GLU A 57 -21.69 3.71 11.71
C GLU A 57 -20.85 4.25 10.54
N MET A 58 -20.71 5.58 10.44
CA MET A 58 -19.84 6.20 9.42
C MET A 58 -18.37 5.83 9.61
N LEU A 59 -17.88 5.79 10.85
CA LEU A 59 -16.49 5.42 11.14
C LEU A 59 -16.24 3.94 10.82
N GLU A 60 -17.19 3.05 11.07
CA GLU A 60 -17.09 1.64 10.67
C GLU A 60 -17.03 1.48 9.16
N THR A 61 -17.91 2.16 8.42
CA THR A 61 -17.90 2.19 6.95
C THR A 61 -16.58 2.73 6.42
N ALA A 62 -16.07 3.83 6.96
CA ALA A 62 -14.79 4.41 6.56
C ALA A 62 -13.63 3.44 6.81
N VAL A 63 -13.60 2.75 7.96
CA VAL A 63 -12.56 1.75 8.27
C VAL A 63 -12.64 0.57 7.31
N ASN A 64 -13.84 0.07 7.00
CA ASN A 64 -14.04 -1.01 6.04
C ASN A 64 -13.63 -0.60 4.63
N PHE A 65 -13.97 0.62 4.22
CA PHE A 65 -13.51 1.22 2.96
C PHE A 65 -11.98 1.24 2.90
N ILE A 66 -11.28 1.78 3.89
CA ILE A 66 -9.81 1.84 3.93
C ILE A 66 -9.22 0.42 3.88
N LYS A 67 -9.75 -0.52 4.67
CA LYS A 67 -9.31 -1.92 4.65
C LYS A 67 -9.49 -2.56 3.26
N SER A 68 -10.58 -2.25 2.56
CA SER A 68 -10.81 -2.74 1.20
C SER A 68 -9.82 -2.14 0.21
N GLN A 69 -9.46 -0.86 0.37
CA GLN A 69 -8.50 -0.17 -0.50
C GLN A 69 -7.06 -0.65 -0.28
N VAL A 70 -6.69 -0.96 0.96
CA VAL A 70 -5.34 -1.49 1.28
C VAL A 70 -5.18 -2.95 0.83
N ARG A 71 -6.25 -3.76 0.88
CA ARG A 71 -6.22 -5.15 0.43
C ARG A 71 -6.27 -5.32 -1.07
N LYS A 72 -6.84 -4.36 -1.80
CA LYS A 72 -6.64 -4.29 -3.24
C LYS A 72 -5.14 -4.09 -3.44
N PRO A 73 -4.41 -5.05 -4.05
CA PRO A 73 -3.02 -4.78 -4.40
C PRO A 73 -3.04 -3.47 -5.17
N LYS A 74 -2.28 -2.49 -4.69
CA LYS A 74 -2.01 -1.27 -5.45
C LYS A 74 -1.20 -1.75 -6.65
N ILE A 75 -1.89 -2.30 -7.65
CA ILE A 75 -1.34 -2.52 -8.98
C ILE A 75 -0.86 -1.11 -9.31
N PRO A 76 0.46 -0.89 -9.38
CA PRO A 76 0.92 0.41 -9.79
C PRO A 76 0.25 0.59 -11.15
N VAL A 77 -0.52 1.67 -11.30
CA VAL A 77 -0.81 2.22 -12.61
C VAL A 77 0.55 2.77 -13.07
N VAL A 78 1.47 1.85 -13.37
CA VAL A 78 2.48 2.08 -14.39
C VAL A 78 1.64 2.51 -15.58
N PRO A 79 1.96 3.62 -16.26
CA PRO A 79 1.39 3.88 -17.56
C PRO A 79 1.65 2.61 -18.35
N GLN A 80 0.62 1.78 -18.50
CA GLN A 80 0.65 0.65 -19.40
C GLN A 80 0.72 1.35 -20.75
N VAL A 81 1.94 1.69 -21.19
CA VAL A 81 2.20 1.91 -22.60
C VAL A 81 1.51 0.72 -23.24
N PRO A 82 0.47 0.92 -24.08
CA PRO A 82 -0.36 -0.18 -24.53
C PRO A 82 0.60 -1.21 -25.13
N MET A 83 0.84 -2.33 -24.44
CA MET A 83 1.84 -3.31 -24.88
C MET A 83 1.49 -3.81 -26.27
N ASP A 84 0.20 -3.74 -26.61
CA ASP A 84 -0.33 -3.94 -27.95
C ASP A 84 0.26 -2.97 -28.97
N SER A 85 0.34 -1.67 -28.71
CA SER A 85 0.93 -0.70 -29.63
C SER A 85 2.42 -0.99 -29.90
N PHE A 86 3.16 -1.38 -28.86
CA PHE A 86 4.55 -1.81 -28.99
C PHE A 86 4.67 -3.12 -29.79
N ARG A 87 3.82 -4.11 -29.52
CA ARG A 87 3.78 -5.40 -30.25
C ARG A 87 3.49 -5.19 -31.73
N HIS A 88 2.55 -4.31 -32.07
CA HIS A 88 2.26 -3.94 -33.46
C HIS A 88 3.46 -3.25 -34.12
N GLY A 89 4.09 -2.30 -33.44
CA GLY A 89 5.29 -1.61 -33.94
C GLY A 89 6.47 -2.58 -34.16
N TYR A 90 6.69 -3.49 -33.22
CA TYR A 90 7.71 -4.53 -33.32
C TYR A 90 7.46 -5.44 -34.52
N MET A 91 6.24 -5.93 -34.70
CA MET A 91 5.89 -6.81 -35.83
C MET A 91 6.05 -6.10 -37.18
N ASN A 92 5.69 -4.82 -37.25
CA ASN A 92 5.94 -4.01 -38.45
C ASN A 92 7.43 -3.88 -38.76
N ALA A 93 8.27 -3.65 -37.75
CA ALA A 93 9.72 -3.59 -37.94
C ALA A 93 10.31 -4.96 -38.37
N VAL A 94 9.82 -6.07 -37.84
CA VAL A 94 10.23 -7.41 -38.26
C VAL A 94 9.84 -7.69 -39.72
N ASN A 95 8.64 -7.29 -40.13
CA ASN A 95 8.19 -7.40 -41.53
C ASN A 95 9.03 -6.54 -42.47
N GLU A 96 9.42 -5.33 -42.04
CA GLU A 96 10.33 -4.45 -42.77
C GLU A 96 11.71 -5.11 -42.97
N VAL A 97 12.29 -5.65 -41.90
CA VAL A 97 13.56 -6.38 -41.93
C VAL A 97 13.49 -7.57 -42.88
N SER A 98 12.40 -8.33 -42.84
CA SER A 98 12.16 -9.46 -43.76
C SER A 98 12.15 -8.98 -45.23
N ARG A 99 11.44 -7.88 -45.51
CA ARG A 99 11.36 -7.31 -46.86
C ARG A 99 12.71 -6.80 -47.36
N VAL A 100 13.45 -6.05 -46.54
CA VAL A 100 14.78 -5.52 -46.90
C VAL A 100 15.77 -6.65 -47.17
N MET A 101 15.78 -7.68 -46.33
CA MET A 101 16.64 -8.84 -46.55
C MET A 101 16.29 -9.60 -47.84
N ALA A 102 15.00 -9.76 -48.13
CA ALA A 102 14.54 -10.40 -49.37
C ALA A 102 14.85 -9.57 -50.63
N ALA A 103 14.83 -8.24 -50.53
CA ALA A 103 15.11 -7.33 -51.63
C ALA A 103 16.62 -7.12 -51.88
N THR A 104 17.50 -7.55 -50.96
CA THR A 104 18.95 -7.34 -51.06
C THR A 104 19.60 -8.41 -51.98
N PRO A 105 20.19 -8.02 -53.12
CA PRO A 105 20.87 -8.98 -54.01
C PRO A 105 22.05 -9.63 -53.30
N GLY A 106 22.16 -10.96 -53.41
CA GLY A 106 23.26 -11.73 -52.78
C GLY A 106 23.11 -11.95 -51.26
N MET A 107 21.93 -11.68 -50.69
CA MET A 107 21.66 -11.96 -49.26
C MET A 107 21.79 -13.46 -48.96
N ASN A 108 22.50 -13.78 -47.88
CA ASN A 108 22.64 -15.16 -47.42
C ASN A 108 21.34 -15.65 -46.75
N VAL A 109 20.74 -16.70 -47.32
CA VAL A 109 19.47 -17.28 -46.84
C VAL A 109 19.57 -17.80 -45.40
N GLN A 110 20.72 -18.37 -45.01
CA GLN A 110 20.92 -18.87 -43.64
C GLN A 110 21.03 -17.73 -42.63
N LEU A 111 21.68 -16.63 -43.02
CA LEU A 111 21.72 -15.42 -42.20
C LEU A 111 20.31 -14.84 -42.03
N GLY A 112 19.55 -14.71 -43.12
CA GLY A 112 18.17 -14.22 -43.05
C GLY A 112 17.29 -15.09 -42.15
N LYS A 113 17.41 -16.41 -42.25
CA LYS A 113 16.71 -17.35 -41.37
C LYS A 113 17.10 -17.18 -39.90
N ALA A 114 18.41 -17.06 -39.60
CA ALA A 114 18.90 -16.87 -38.23
C ALA A 114 18.37 -15.56 -37.61
N VAL A 115 18.38 -14.46 -38.38
CA VAL A 115 17.83 -13.17 -37.93
C VAL A 115 16.33 -13.26 -37.66
N MET A 116 15.56 -13.86 -38.57
CA MET A 116 14.10 -13.99 -38.38
C MET A 116 13.74 -14.87 -37.19
N ILE A 117 14.49 -15.96 -36.95
CA ILE A 117 14.30 -16.81 -35.76
C ILE A 117 14.59 -16.01 -34.49
N HIS A 118 15.71 -15.28 -34.45
CA HIS A 118 16.08 -14.46 -33.29
C HIS A 118 14.99 -13.42 -32.97
N LEU A 119 14.50 -12.70 -33.98
CA LEU A 119 13.43 -11.71 -33.82
C LEU A 119 12.11 -12.32 -33.31
N GLY A 120 11.78 -13.54 -33.73
CA GLY A 120 10.61 -14.28 -33.23
C GLY A 120 10.77 -14.74 -31.77
N CYS A 121 11.96 -15.23 -31.39
CA CYS A 121 12.27 -15.60 -30.02
C CYS A 121 12.21 -14.38 -29.07
N GLU A 122 12.78 -13.25 -29.48
CA GLU A 122 12.70 -12.00 -28.72
C GLU A 122 11.25 -11.52 -28.54
N TYR A 123 10.43 -11.63 -29.58
CA TYR A 123 9.01 -11.28 -29.49
C TYR A 123 8.28 -12.13 -28.44
N ASN A 124 8.52 -13.44 -28.42
CA ASN A 124 7.91 -14.34 -27.45
C ASN A 124 8.37 -14.03 -26.01
N ARG A 125 9.67 -13.74 -25.80
CA ARG A 125 10.19 -13.30 -24.50
C ARG A 125 9.52 -12.02 -24.00
N LEU A 126 9.38 -11.03 -24.87
CA LEU A 126 8.67 -9.76 -24.57
C LEU A 126 7.18 -10.01 -24.28
N SER A 127 6.61 -11.06 -24.88
CA SER A 127 5.21 -11.41 -24.69
C SER A 127 4.91 -12.08 -23.34
N GLU A 128 5.85 -12.89 -22.84
CA GLU A 128 5.72 -13.66 -21.60
C GLU A 128 6.04 -12.84 -20.36
N ALA A 129 6.90 -11.82 -20.48
CA ALA A 129 7.20 -10.87 -19.40
C ALA A 129 6.00 -10.01 -18.95
N THR A 130 4.86 -10.08 -19.66
CA THR A 130 3.61 -9.37 -19.30
C THR A 130 2.61 -10.21 -18.50
N LYS A 131 2.90 -11.49 -18.21
CA LYS A 131 2.03 -12.28 -17.32
C LYS A 131 2.28 -11.87 -15.87
N PRO A 132 1.29 -11.37 -15.11
CA PRO A 132 1.45 -11.23 -13.68
C PRO A 132 1.64 -12.64 -13.12
N VAL A 133 2.81 -12.87 -12.52
CA VAL A 133 3.08 -14.08 -11.76
C VAL A 133 2.11 -14.08 -10.59
N GLU A 134 1.07 -14.88 -10.68
CA GLU A 134 0.27 -15.29 -9.53
C GLU A 134 1.17 -16.23 -8.72
N ASN A 135 1.81 -15.66 -7.70
CA ASN A 135 2.69 -16.39 -6.80
C ASN A 135 1.87 -17.43 -6.02
N THR A 136 1.84 -18.66 -6.51
CA THR A 136 1.64 -19.83 -5.66
C THR A 136 2.91 -20.01 -4.84
N GLU A 137 2.75 -19.98 -3.53
CA GLU A 137 3.71 -20.37 -2.50
C GLU A 137 4.46 -21.65 -2.91
N VAL A 138 5.80 -21.61 -3.00
CA VAL A 138 6.73 -22.56 -2.34
C VAL A 138 8.14 -21.92 -2.36
N CYS A 139 8.65 -21.52 -1.19
CA CYS A 139 10.08 -21.35 -0.99
C CYS A 139 10.73 -22.74 -0.90
N SER A 140 11.42 -23.19 -1.95
CA SER A 140 12.34 -24.33 -1.86
C SER A 140 13.76 -23.80 -1.90
N ALA A 141 14.34 -23.56 -0.73
CA ALA A 141 15.78 -23.40 -0.59
C ALA A 141 16.46 -24.78 -0.78
N PRO A 142 17.62 -24.86 -1.45
CA PRO A 142 18.35 -26.13 -1.56
C PRO A 142 18.97 -26.48 -0.21
N MET A 143 18.57 -27.63 0.35
CA MET A 143 19.17 -28.22 1.55
C MET A 143 20.57 -28.74 1.23
N SER A 144 21.56 -28.36 2.03
CA SER A 144 22.87 -29.04 2.09
C SER A 144 22.92 -29.94 3.33
N PRO A 145 23.51 -31.15 3.25
CA PRO A 145 23.66 -32.04 4.38
C PRO A 145 25.05 -31.90 5.01
N ALA A 146 25.15 -31.64 6.31
CA ALA A 146 26.34 -32.01 7.08
C ALA A 146 26.01 -32.15 8.57
N SER A 147 26.22 -33.37 9.04
CA SER A 147 26.29 -33.85 10.40
C SER A 147 27.42 -33.20 11.20
N SER A 148 27.22 -32.96 12.50
CA SER A 148 28.11 -33.42 13.59
C SER A 148 27.56 -33.00 14.95
N GLY A 149 27.60 -33.90 15.93
CA GLY A 149 26.94 -33.79 17.23
C GLY A 149 27.80 -33.27 18.39
N TYR A 150 27.41 -33.74 19.59
CA TYR A 150 27.90 -33.47 20.97
C TYR A 150 27.25 -32.25 21.63
N HIS A 151 26.28 -32.39 22.55
CA HIS A 151 26.30 -32.96 23.91
C HIS A 151 27.34 -32.29 24.82
N SER A 152 26.87 -31.46 25.75
CA SER A 152 27.24 -31.46 27.18
C SER A 152 26.35 -30.51 27.98
N ASP A 153 25.52 -31.14 28.81
CA ASP A 153 25.16 -30.90 30.21
C ASP A 153 25.63 -29.66 31.02
N GLU A 154 24.81 -29.40 32.04
CA GLU A 154 25.04 -28.69 33.32
C GLU A 154 24.62 -27.20 33.47
N ASP A 155 23.40 -27.06 34.01
CA ASP A 155 23.03 -26.47 35.32
C ASP A 155 23.32 -25.00 35.68
N ILE A 156 22.43 -24.49 36.57
CA ILE A 156 22.44 -23.23 37.34
C ILE A 156 21.50 -22.12 36.81
N SER A 157 20.26 -22.15 37.33
CA SER A 157 19.52 -20.95 37.76
C SER A 157 19.85 -20.67 39.23
N PRO A 158 19.87 -19.40 39.71
CA PRO A 158 18.62 -18.79 40.16
C PRO A 158 18.52 -17.24 40.10
N ALA A 159 17.28 -16.79 40.34
CA ALA A 159 16.86 -15.54 41.01
C ALA A 159 16.42 -14.31 40.16
N ALA A 160 15.10 -14.18 40.12
CA ALA A 160 14.24 -12.99 40.24
C ALA A 160 14.85 -11.56 40.29
N SER A 161 14.33 -10.69 39.43
CA SER A 161 13.79 -9.37 39.83
C SER A 161 12.82 -8.81 38.77
N PRO A 162 11.77 -8.08 39.18
CA PRO A 162 10.66 -7.68 38.32
C PRO A 162 10.96 -6.38 37.56
N ALA A 163 10.67 -6.37 36.26
CA ALA A 163 10.75 -5.18 35.41
C ALA A 163 9.48 -4.30 35.56
N PRO A 164 9.60 -2.98 35.42
CA PRO A 164 8.61 -2.00 35.88
C PRO A 164 7.35 -1.93 35.01
N SER A 165 6.24 -1.65 35.69
CA SER A 165 4.91 -1.38 35.16
C SER A 165 4.94 -0.38 34.00
N THR A 166 4.48 -0.80 32.83
CA THR A 166 4.06 0.12 31.77
C THR A 166 2.78 0.85 32.20
N PRO A 167 2.66 2.16 31.96
CA PRO A 167 1.44 2.88 32.26
C PRO A 167 0.38 2.46 31.22
N VAL A 168 -0.52 1.57 31.63
CA VAL A 168 -1.74 1.26 30.87
C VAL A 168 -2.55 2.55 30.75
N TRP A 169 -2.71 3.01 29.51
CA TRP A 169 -3.57 4.12 29.15
C TRP A 169 -5.00 3.84 29.61
N ARG A 170 -5.63 4.77 30.34
CA ARG A 170 -7.05 4.69 30.75
C ARG A 170 -7.86 5.75 30.02
N PRO A 171 -8.92 5.39 29.26
CA PRO A 171 -9.90 6.35 28.78
C PRO A 171 -10.68 6.92 29.97
N TRP A 172 -10.92 8.23 29.92
CA TRP A 172 -11.92 8.91 30.75
C TRP A 172 -13.33 8.47 30.38
#